data_AF-A0A944ZEN8-F1
#
_entry.id   AF-A0A944ZEN8-F1
#
_cell.length_a   1.000
_cell.length_b   1.000
_cell.length_c   1.000
_cell.angle_alpha   90.00
_cell.angle_beta   90.00
_cell.angle_gamma   90.00
#
_symmetry.space_group_name_H-M   'P 1'
#
loop_
_entity.id
_entity.type
_entity.pdbx_description
1 polymer ?
#
loop_
_entity_poly.entity_id
_entity_poly.type
_entity_poly.pdbx_seq_one_letter_code
_entity_poly.pdbx_strand_id
1 'polypeptide(L)'
;MIAIFLVFSMILPSTFAFGQTKDYYYEGQAAAERDYTGGGAVLGGLASGFILGLIGWGLGYLVVSGQGADVPHRYTSNFETTQRIQFENGYKDYVKKTRKGKFNMGAGIGTLATVIVYLGTS
;
A
#
# COMPACT_ATOMS: atom_id res chain seq x y z
N MET A 1 -18.30 28.28 37.16
CA MET A 1 -17.92 27.54 35.92
C MET A 1 -17.63 28.46 34.72
N ILE A 2 -17.29 29.75 34.93
CA ILE A 2 -16.92 30.67 33.82
C ILE A 2 -15.39 30.79 33.68
N ALA A 3 -14.62 30.57 34.76
CA ALA A 3 -13.17 30.69 34.75
C ALA A 3 -12.44 29.58 33.95
N ILE A 4 -13.03 28.38 33.83
CA ILE A 4 -12.40 27.24 33.14
C ILE A 4 -12.38 27.44 31.61
N PHE A 5 -13.39 28.13 31.05
CA PHE A 5 -13.45 28.42 29.62
C PHE A 5 -12.44 29.47 29.16
N LEU A 6 -12.04 30.40 30.04
CA LEU A 6 -11.06 31.44 29.69
C LEU A 6 -9.61 30.94 29.68
N VAL A 7 -9.28 29.90 30.45
CA VAL A 7 -7.94 29.29 30.40
C VAL A 7 -7.74 28.51 29.10
N PHE A 8 -8.81 27.90 28.58
CA PHE A 8 -8.77 27.15 27.32
C PHE A 8 -8.63 28.05 26.08
N SER A 9 -9.09 29.30 26.12
CA SER A 9 -8.93 30.24 24.99
C SER A 9 -7.55 30.90 24.94
N MET A 10 -6.77 30.82 26.02
CA MET A 10 -5.43 31.42 26.11
C MET A 10 -4.31 30.49 25.62
N ILE A 11 -4.61 29.21 25.43
CA ILE A 11 -3.77 28.26 24.69
C ILE A 11 -4.29 28.21 23.25
N LEU A 12 -4.27 29.36 22.57
CA LEU A 12 -4.13 29.35 21.13
C LEU A 12 -2.72 28.82 20.87
N PRO A 13 -2.52 27.59 20.36
CA PRO A 13 -1.25 27.32 19.72
C PRO A 13 -1.14 28.36 18.62
N SER A 14 -0.20 29.29 18.81
CA SER A 14 0.31 30.13 17.75
C SER A 14 0.45 29.22 16.54
N THR A 15 -0.39 29.47 15.54
CA THR A 15 -0.37 28.73 14.28
C THR A 15 1.03 28.91 13.75
N PHE A 16 1.88 27.92 13.99
CA PHE A 16 3.11 27.76 13.25
C PHE A 16 2.63 27.66 11.82
N ALA A 17 2.78 28.76 11.07
CA ALA A 17 2.84 28.71 9.63
C ALA A 17 4.10 27.90 9.31
N PHE A 18 4.00 26.58 9.51
CA PHE A 18 4.83 25.62 8.82
C PHE A 18 4.60 25.98 7.36
N GLY A 19 5.58 26.64 6.74
CA GLY A 19 5.68 26.58 5.29
C GLY A 19 5.57 25.10 4.97
N GLN A 20 4.48 24.70 4.31
CA GLN A 20 4.28 23.30 3.96
C GLN A 20 5.40 22.96 2.98
N THR A 21 6.52 22.45 3.50
CA THR A 21 7.47 21.69 2.70
C THR A 21 6.66 20.54 2.16
N LYS A 22 6.26 20.67 0.89
CA LYS A 22 5.43 19.70 0.20
C LYS A 22 6.15 18.36 0.27
N ASP A 23 5.56 17.41 0.97
CA ASP A 23 6.14 16.09 1.11
C ASP A 23 5.76 15.25 -0.12
N TYR A 24 6.67 15.25 -1.10
CA TYR A 24 6.49 14.55 -2.36
C TYR A 24 6.39 13.03 -2.15
N TYR A 25 6.91 12.48 -1.05
CA TYR A 25 6.79 11.05 -0.75
C TYR A 25 5.33 10.66 -0.49
N TYR A 26 4.62 11.39 0.37
CA TYR A 26 3.20 11.13 0.63
C TYR A 26 2.32 11.44 -0.59
N GLU A 27 2.71 12.42 -1.41
CA GLU A 27 2.02 12.67 -2.67
C GLU A 27 2.17 11.49 -3.64
N GLY A 28 3.36 10.87 -3.69
CA GLY A 28 3.63 9.63 -4.42
C GLY A 28 2.77 8.47 -3.93
N GLN A 29 2.62 8.32 -2.62
CA GLN A 29 1.73 7.30 -2.04
C GLN A 29 0.26 7.53 -2.41
N ALA A 30 -0.22 8.77 -2.30
CA ALA A 30 -1.60 9.11 -2.62
C ALA A 30 -1.91 8.92 -4.11
N ALA A 31 -0.96 9.19 -5.00
CA ALA A 31 -1.09 8.89 -6.42
C ALA A 31 -1.14 7.37 -6.67
N ALA A 32 -0.26 6.60 -6.02
CA ALA A 32 -0.27 5.14 -6.13
C ALA A 32 -1.56 4.52 -5.60
N GLU A 33 -2.16 5.06 -4.53
CA GLU A 33 -3.44 4.59 -4.00
C GLU A 33 -4.59 4.71 -5.00
N ARG A 34 -4.61 5.79 -5.79
CA ARG A 34 -5.62 6.01 -6.82
C ARG A 34 -5.43 5.12 -8.04
N ASP A 35 -4.17 4.91 -8.43
CA ASP A 35 -3.83 4.20 -9.66
C ASP A 35 -3.74 2.68 -9.48
N TYR A 36 -3.31 2.22 -8.31
CA TYR A 36 -2.95 0.82 -8.07
C TYR A 36 -4.02 0.09 -7.24
N THR A 37 -4.90 -0.62 -7.94
CA THR A 37 -5.97 -1.42 -7.31
C THR A 37 -5.46 -2.74 -6.71
N GLY A 38 -4.35 -3.27 -7.22
CA GLY A 38 -3.76 -4.54 -6.79
C GLY A 38 -4.59 -5.78 -7.14
N GLY A 39 -5.58 -5.68 -8.03
CA GLY A 39 -6.47 -6.79 -8.39
C GLY A 39 -5.74 -8.02 -8.95
N GLY A 40 -4.75 -7.82 -9.82
CA GLY A 40 -3.92 -8.91 -10.34
C GLY A 40 -3.14 -9.65 -9.26
N ALA A 41 -2.73 -8.96 -8.19
CA ALA A 41 -2.03 -9.58 -7.07
C ALA A 41 -2.98 -10.45 -6.24
N VAL A 42 -4.24 -10.04 -6.06
CA VAL A 42 -5.28 -10.86 -5.41
C VAL A 42 -5.51 -12.14 -6.20
N LEU A 43 -5.70 -12.05 -7.51
CA LEU A 43 -5.93 -13.21 -8.37
C LEU A 43 -4.71 -14.15 -8.40
N GLY A 44 -3.50 -13.59 -8.50
CA GLY A 44 -2.27 -14.37 -8.43
C GLY A 44 -2.11 -15.09 -7.09
N GLY A 45 -2.41 -14.39 -5.99
CA GLY A 45 -2.46 -14.99 -4.66
C GLY A 45 -3.47 -16.12 -4.59
N LEU A 46 -4.71 -15.86 -4.98
CA LEU A 46 -5.79 -16.85 -4.98
C LEU A 46 -5.41 -18.10 -5.77
N ALA A 47 -4.93 -17.95 -7.00
CA ALA A 47 -4.50 -19.07 -7.82
C ALA A 47 -3.33 -19.83 -7.18
N SER A 48 -2.32 -19.14 -6.65
CA SER A 48 -1.17 -19.78 -6.00
C SER A 48 -1.57 -20.59 -4.76
N GLY A 49 -2.43 -20.02 -3.92
CA GLY A 49 -2.94 -20.67 -2.72
C GLY A 49 -3.87 -21.82 -3.07
N PHE A 50 -4.70 -21.67 -4.11
CA PHE A 50 -5.66 -22.70 -4.50
C PHE A 50 -4.98 -23.95 -5.08
N ILE A 51 -3.98 -23.77 -5.96
CA ILE A 51 -3.36 -24.88 -6.68
C ILE A 51 -2.33 -25.62 -5.82
N LEU A 52 -1.53 -24.88 -5.06
CA LEU A 52 -0.37 -25.43 -4.34
C LEU A 52 -0.47 -25.22 -2.81
N GLY A 53 -1.60 -24.75 -2.30
CA GLY A 53 -1.81 -24.53 -0.87
C GLY A 53 -0.79 -23.57 -0.27
N LEU A 54 -0.31 -23.92 0.93
CA LEU A 54 0.70 -23.17 1.67
C LEU A 54 2.03 -23.01 0.92
N ILE A 55 2.40 -23.99 0.08
CA ILE A 55 3.65 -23.93 -0.71
C ILE A 55 3.53 -22.85 -1.79
N GLY A 56 2.40 -22.82 -2.51
CA GLY A 56 2.14 -21.79 -3.51
C GLY A 56 2.07 -20.39 -2.91
N TRP A 57 1.48 -20.28 -1.73
CA TRP A 57 1.49 -19.03 -0.97
C TRP A 57 2.92 -18.56 -0.70
N GLY A 58 3.76 -19.41 -0.09
CA GLY A 58 5.14 -19.05 0.26
C GLY A 58 5.97 -18.62 -0.94
N LEU A 59 6.00 -19.44 -2.01
CA LEU A 59 6.78 -19.15 -3.21
C LEU A 59 6.24 -17.93 -3.96
N GLY A 60 4.93 -17.82 -4.13
CA GLY A 60 4.34 -16.68 -4.82
C GLY A 60 4.53 -15.36 -4.06
N TYR A 61 4.54 -15.40 -2.72
CA TYR A 61 4.84 -14.22 -1.91
C TYR A 61 6.28 -13.74 -2.15
N LEU A 62 7.25 -14.65 -2.22
CA LEU A 62 8.64 -14.30 -2.53
C LEU A 62 8.74 -13.63 -3.91
N VAL A 63 8.12 -14.20 -4.93
CA VAL A 63 8.11 -13.63 -6.29
C VAL A 63 7.51 -12.22 -6.27
N VAL A 64 6.31 -12.06 -5.71
CA VAL A 64 5.62 -10.77 -5.63
C VAL A 64 6.43 -9.74 -4.81
N SER A 65 7.14 -10.20 -3.79
CA SER A 65 7.92 -9.31 -2.92
C SER A 65 9.16 -8.71 -3.60
N GLY A 66 9.73 -9.43 -4.57
CA GLY A 66 10.88 -9.01 -5.35
C GLY A 66 10.53 -8.18 -6.59
N GLN A 67 9.26 -8.12 -6.97
CA GLN A 67 8.86 -7.39 -8.17
C GLN A 67 9.04 -5.86 -8.01
N GLY A 68 9.55 -5.25 -9.07
CA GLY A 68 9.61 -3.81 -9.22
C GLY A 68 8.21 -3.17 -9.30
N ALA A 69 8.19 -1.86 -9.11
CA ALA A 69 7.05 -1.00 -9.36
C ALA A 69 7.50 0.14 -10.27
N ASP A 70 6.81 0.30 -11.39
CA ASP A 70 7.04 1.40 -12.32
C ASP A 70 6.18 2.59 -11.95
N VAL A 71 6.74 3.79 -12.08
CA VAL A 71 6.05 5.05 -11.76
C VAL A 71 5.65 5.71 -13.07
N PRO A 72 4.36 6.06 -13.27
CA PRO A 72 3.92 6.72 -14.49
C PRO A 72 4.61 8.09 -14.67
N HIS A 73 5.23 8.29 -15.83
CA HIS A 73 6.02 9.49 -16.13
C HIS A 73 5.21 10.81 -16.08
N ARG A 74 3.88 10.72 -16.18
CA ARG A 74 2.94 11.85 -16.08
C ARG A 74 3.01 12.60 -14.75
N TYR A 75 3.46 11.97 -13.67
CA TYR A 75 3.52 12.59 -12.35
C TYR A 75 4.82 13.35 -12.10
N THR A 76 5.90 12.99 -12.79
CA THR A 76 7.27 13.44 -12.47
C THR A 76 7.88 14.35 -13.52
N SER A 77 7.15 14.68 -14.59
CA SER A 77 7.68 15.43 -15.73
C SER A 77 8.13 16.85 -15.38
N ASN A 78 7.55 17.46 -14.35
CA ASN A 78 7.81 18.84 -13.92
C ASN A 78 8.57 18.91 -12.57
N PHE A 79 9.05 17.77 -12.07
CA PHE A 79 9.69 17.71 -10.75
C PHE A 79 11.19 17.91 -10.84
N GLU A 80 11.72 18.63 -9.87
CA GLU A 80 13.16 18.69 -9.62
C GLU A 80 13.66 17.30 -9.15
N THR A 81 14.95 16.99 -9.38
CA THR A 81 15.51 15.64 -9.15
C THR A 81 15.19 15.07 -7.76
N THR A 82 15.33 15.86 -6.70
CA THR A 82 15.06 15.41 -5.32
C THR A 82 13.58 15.13 -5.08
N GLN A 83 12.70 15.98 -5.63
CA GLN A 83 11.25 15.85 -5.53
C GLN A 83 10.77 14.59 -6.27
N ARG A 84 11.34 14.36 -7.46
CA ARG A 84 11.10 13.15 -8.25
C ARG A 84 11.48 11.89 -7.49
N ILE A 85 12.67 11.85 -6.89
CA ILE A 85 13.13 10.68 -6.13
C ILE A 85 12.19 10.41 -4.95
N GLN A 86 11.81 11.44 -4.18
CA GLN A 86 10.89 11.29 -3.05
C GLN A 86 9.52 10.75 -3.51
N PHE A 87 8.96 11.33 -4.57
CA PHE A 87 7.69 10.89 -5.14
C PHE A 87 7.75 9.45 -5.63
N GLU A 88 8.78 9.10 -6.41
CA GLU A 88 8.94 7.76 -6.93
C GLU A 88 9.10 6.73 -5.82
N ASN A 89 9.85 7.05 -4.77
CA ASN A 89 10.01 6.17 -3.61
C ASN A 89 8.66 5.94 -2.91
N GLY A 90 7.90 7.00 -2.64
CA GLY A 90 6.57 6.89 -2.03
C GLY A 90 5.61 6.06 -2.87
N TYR A 91 5.58 6.31 -4.18
CA TYR A 91 4.75 5.54 -5.12
C TYR A 91 5.13 4.05 -5.11
N LYS A 92 6.43 3.75 -5.27
CA LYS A 92 6.94 2.37 -5.31
C LYS A 92 6.69 1.63 -4.00
N ASP A 93 6.87 2.29 -2.87
CA ASP A 93 6.64 1.70 -1.55
C ASP A 93 5.18 1.34 -1.33
N TYR A 94 4.25 2.24 -1.69
CA TYR A 94 2.83 1.96 -1.61
C TYR A 94 2.44 0.79 -2.50
N VAL A 95 2.86 0.80 -3.77
CA VAL A 95 2.55 -0.28 -4.72
C VAL A 95 3.07 -1.62 -4.20
N LYS A 96 4.33 -1.69 -3.73
CA LYS A 96 4.92 -2.92 -3.19
C LYS A 96 4.16 -3.40 -1.96
N LYS A 97 3.84 -2.50 -1.02
CA LYS A 97 3.10 -2.83 0.21
C LYS A 97 1.70 -3.36 -0.13
N THR A 98 0.96 -2.65 -0.96
CA THR A 98 -0.39 -3.03 -1.37
C THR A 98 -0.38 -4.34 -2.15
N ARG A 99 0.57 -4.54 -3.07
CA ARG A 99 0.71 -5.80 -3.83
C ARG A 99 0.92 -7.01 -2.91
N LYS A 100 1.86 -6.91 -1.95
CA LYS A 100 2.12 -7.96 -0.97
C LYS A 100 0.88 -8.29 -0.14
N GLY A 101 0.19 -7.25 0.38
CA GLY A 101 -1.02 -7.43 1.16
C GLY A 101 -2.15 -8.09 0.37
N LYS A 102 -2.39 -7.61 -0.86
CA LYS A 102 -3.41 -8.16 -1.78
C LYS A 102 -3.09 -9.60 -2.18
N PHE A 103 -1.82 -9.91 -2.45
CA PHE A 103 -1.39 -11.28 -2.73
C PHE A 103 -1.63 -12.19 -1.52
N ASN A 104 -1.19 -11.81 -0.32
CA ASN A 104 -1.41 -12.60 0.88
C ASN A 104 -2.90 -12.85 1.17
N MET A 105 -3.74 -11.83 0.97
CA MET A 105 -5.18 -11.98 1.10
C MET A 105 -5.73 -13.01 0.10
N GLY A 106 -5.35 -12.90 -1.18
CA GLY A 106 -5.72 -13.89 -2.19
C GLY A 106 -5.24 -15.29 -1.85
N ALA A 107 -3.97 -15.45 -1.48
CA ALA A 107 -3.35 -16.74 -1.18
C ALA A 107 -3.95 -17.41 0.05
N GLY A 108 -4.31 -16.65 1.08
CA GLY A 108 -5.07 -17.15 2.23
C GLY A 108 -6.42 -17.72 1.82
N ILE A 109 -7.19 -16.96 1.02
CA ILE A 109 -8.50 -17.42 0.50
C ILE A 109 -8.32 -18.68 -0.36
N GLY A 110 -7.36 -18.66 -1.29
CA GLY A 110 -7.09 -19.78 -2.18
C GLY A 110 -6.72 -21.05 -1.40
N THR A 111 -5.81 -20.94 -0.43
CA THR A 111 -5.38 -22.07 0.41
C THR A 111 -6.55 -22.64 1.21
N LEU A 112 -7.37 -21.78 1.81
CA LEU A 112 -8.57 -22.21 2.54
C LEU A 112 -9.54 -22.96 1.62
N ALA A 113 -9.76 -22.46 0.40
CA ALA A 113 -10.59 -23.13 -0.59
C ALA A 113 -10.04 -24.52 -0.97
N THR A 114 -8.71 -24.67 -1.14
CA THR A 114 -8.08 -25.98 -1.36
C THR A 114 -8.40 -26.95 -0.23
N VAL A 115 -8.26 -26.52 1.03
CA VAL A 115 -8.53 -27.37 2.20
C VAL A 115 -9.99 -27.80 2.21
N ILE A 116 -10.93 -26.89 1.95
CA ILE A 116 -12.37 -27.20 1.89
C ILE A 116 -12.65 -28.21 0.79
N VAL A 117 -12.10 -28.02 -0.41
CA VAL A 117 -12.27 -28.95 -1.53
C VAL A 117 -11.71 -30.32 -1.15
N TYR A 118 -10.48 -30.37 -0.66
CA TYR A 118 -9.84 -31.62 -0.25
C TYR A 118 -10.68 -32.37 0.78
N LEU A 119 -11.10 -31.69 1.86
CA LEU A 119 -11.92 -32.29 2.92
C LEU A 119 -13.33 -32.69 2.46
N GLY A 120 -13.93 -31.95 1.52
CA GLY A 120 -15.25 -32.27 0.98
C GLY A 120 -15.23 -33.41 -0.04
N THR A 121 -14.07 -33.69 -0.64
CA THR A 121 -13.86 -34.81 -1.57
C THR A 121 -13.22 -36.04 -0.93
N SER A 122 -12.83 -35.94 0.35
CA SER A 122 -12.28 -37.05 1.16
C SER A 122 -13.40 -37.80 1.87
#